data_AF-A0A6A4QSV8-F1
#
_entry.id   AF-A0A6A4QSV8-F1
#
_cell.length_a   1.000
_cell.length_b   1.000
_cell.length_c   1.000
_cell.angle_alpha   90.00
_cell.angle_beta   90.00
_cell.angle_gamma   90.00
#
_symmetry.space_group_name_H-M   'P 1'
#
loop_
_entity.id
_entity.type
_entity.pdbx_description
1 polymer ?
#
loop_
_entity_poly.entity_id
_entity_poly.type
_entity_poly.pdbx_seq_one_letter_code
_entity_poly.pdbx_strand_id
1 'polypeptide(L)'
;MKIPSSMFKAIVSQKIFIMQGLLITFFIFSFASLCSCNKILKPTPKTTTFNVIKHGAVGDGLTDDSKAFLKAWRAACAMKDGIGTIKVPRGKTFMLKPLNFTGPCKFSSIHFMVRKYLTIIIY
;
A
#
# COMPACT_ATOMS: atom_id res chain seq x y z
N MET A 1 -19.80 27.74 -64.08
CA MET A 1 -19.54 26.31 -63.80
C MET A 1 -20.47 25.88 -62.65
N LYS A 2 -21.56 25.16 -62.94
CA LYS A 2 -22.52 24.70 -61.91
C LYS A 2 -22.02 23.40 -61.31
N ILE A 3 -21.84 23.36 -59.99
CA ILE A 3 -21.44 22.15 -59.27
C ILE A 3 -22.62 21.16 -59.32
N PRO A 4 -22.45 19.95 -59.85
CA PRO A 4 -23.53 18.97 -59.94
C PRO A 4 -24.03 18.59 -58.54
N SER A 5 -25.34 18.41 -58.41
CA SER A 5 -26.01 18.14 -57.12
C SER A 5 -25.48 16.90 -56.39
N SER A 6 -24.94 15.93 -57.14
CA SER A 6 -24.24 14.76 -56.61
C SER A 6 -22.91 15.10 -55.93
N MET A 7 -22.11 16.00 -56.52
CA MET A 7 -20.87 16.50 -55.90
C MET A 7 -21.15 17.36 -54.67
N PHE A 8 -22.19 18.20 -54.70
CA PHE A 8 -22.56 19.01 -53.55
C PHE A 8 -22.96 18.17 -52.33
N LYS A 9 -23.76 17.11 -52.53
CA LYS A 9 -24.11 16.15 -51.46
C LYS A 9 -22.89 15.42 -50.90
N ALA A 10 -21.94 15.04 -51.75
CA ALA A 10 -20.69 14.41 -51.32
C ALA A 10 -19.82 15.35 -50.47
N ILE A 11 -19.70 16.62 -50.86
CA ILE A 11 -18.95 17.65 -50.12
C ILE A 11 -19.60 17.93 -48.75
N VAL A 12 -20.93 18.02 -48.70
CA VAL A 12 -21.67 18.21 -47.45
C VAL A 12 -21.51 16.98 -46.54
N SER A 13 -21.60 15.77 -47.08
CA SER A 13 -21.40 14.52 -46.33
C SER A 13 -19.96 14.38 -45.79
N GLN A 14 -18.95 14.67 -46.60
CA GLN A 14 -17.55 14.67 -46.16
C GLN A 14 -17.26 15.72 -45.08
N LYS A 15 -17.80 16.94 -45.19
CA LYS A 15 -17.66 17.97 -44.14
C LYS A 15 -18.36 17.57 -42.85
N ILE A 16 -19.53 16.94 -42.92
CA ILE A 16 -20.25 16.41 -41.75
C ILE A 16 -19.44 15.30 -41.07
N PHE A 17 -18.86 14.38 -41.85
CA PHE A 17 -17.98 13.32 -41.33
C PHE A 17 -16.72 13.88 -40.64
N ILE A 18 -16.11 14.92 -41.23
CA ILE A 18 -14.95 15.62 -40.64
C ILE A 18 -15.35 16.34 -39.33
N MET A 19 -16.49 17.03 -39.29
CA MET A 19 -16.98 17.72 -38.09
C MET A 19 -17.35 16.76 -36.94
N GLN A 20 -17.99 15.64 -37.25
CA GLN A 20 -18.32 14.60 -36.28
C GLN A 20 -17.04 13.95 -35.73
N GLY A 21 -16.05 13.68 -36.58
CA GLY A 21 -14.74 13.18 -36.16
C GLY A 21 -14.00 14.14 -35.21
N LEU A 22 -13.99 15.44 -35.51
CA LEU A 22 -13.41 16.47 -34.64
C LEU A 22 -14.09 16.54 -33.27
N LEU A 23 -15.43 16.49 -33.22
CA LEU A 23 -16.19 16.46 -31.97
C LEU A 23 -15.87 15.20 -31.14
N ILE A 24 -15.80 14.03 -31.75
CA ILE A 24 -15.47 12.77 -31.07
C ILE A 24 -14.06 12.81 -30.47
N THR A 25 -13.07 13.34 -31.20
CA THR A 25 -11.70 13.48 -30.67
C THR A 25 -11.62 14.44 -29.48
N PHE A 26 -12.42 15.52 -29.50
CA PHE A 26 -12.50 16.48 -28.40
C PHE A 26 -13.11 15.85 -27.13
N PHE A 27 -14.17 15.04 -27.27
CA PHE A 27 -14.76 14.31 -26.15
C PHE A 27 -13.81 13.25 -25.58
N ILE A 28 -13.05 12.53 -26.41
CA ILE A 28 -12.04 11.55 -25.97
C ILE A 28 -10.89 12.23 -25.21
N PHE A 29 -10.39 13.37 -25.70
CA PHE A 29 -9.35 14.16 -25.01
C PHE A 29 -9.86 14.75 -23.68
N SER A 30 -11.11 15.21 -23.66
CA SER A 30 -11.77 15.73 -22.46
C SER A 30 -11.95 14.64 -21.38
N PHE A 31 -12.39 13.45 -21.78
CA PHE A 31 -12.52 12.30 -20.87
C PHE A 31 -11.16 11.76 -20.40
N ALA A 32 -10.15 11.77 -21.27
CA ALA A 32 -8.76 11.46 -20.89
C ALA A 32 -8.17 12.49 -19.92
N SER A 33 -8.55 13.77 -20.04
CA SER A 33 -8.17 14.81 -19.09
C SER A 33 -8.86 14.65 -17.73
N LEU A 34 -10.11 14.15 -17.72
CA LEU A 34 -10.83 13.76 -16.50
C LEU A 34 -10.26 12.50 -15.82
N CYS A 35 -9.42 11.73 -16.51
CA CYS A 35 -8.59 10.68 -15.93
C CYS A 35 -7.35 11.20 -15.18
N SER A 36 -7.21 12.52 -15.00
CA SER A 36 -6.28 13.05 -13.99
C SER A 36 -6.85 12.74 -12.62
N CYS A 37 -6.48 11.57 -12.10
CA CYS A 37 -6.78 11.14 -10.74
C CYS A 37 -6.49 12.30 -9.79
N ASN A 38 -7.54 12.88 -9.18
CA ASN A 38 -7.40 13.60 -7.93
C ASN A 38 -6.83 12.59 -6.92
N LYS A 39 -5.50 12.48 -6.88
CA LYS A 39 -4.78 11.85 -5.78
C LYS A 39 -5.03 12.78 -4.60
N ILE A 40 -6.20 12.66 -3.98
CA ILE A 40 -6.42 13.12 -2.62
C ILE A 40 -5.31 12.41 -1.84
N LEU A 41 -4.26 13.16 -1.50
CA LEU A 41 -3.14 12.67 -0.73
C LEU A 41 -3.70 12.33 0.65
N LYS A 42 -4.28 11.13 0.79
CA LYS A 42 -4.53 10.56 2.11
C LYS A 42 -3.14 10.51 2.76
N PRO A 43 -2.91 11.25 3.86
CA PRO A 43 -1.61 11.21 4.52
C PRO A 43 -1.31 9.74 4.82
N THR A 44 -0.23 9.23 4.24
CA THR A 44 0.16 7.85 4.47
C THR A 44 0.55 7.74 5.94
N PRO A 45 -0.07 6.84 6.70
CA PRO A 45 0.25 6.73 8.11
C PRO A 45 1.74 6.39 8.26
N LYS A 46 2.45 7.22 9.03
CA LYS A 46 3.88 7.04 9.31
C LYS A 46 4.09 5.65 9.91
N THR A 47 4.81 4.79 9.19
CA THR A 47 5.05 3.41 9.62
C THR A 47 6.41 3.31 10.29
N THR A 48 6.45 2.84 11.54
CA THR A 48 7.69 2.65 12.30
C THR A 48 7.91 1.17 12.54
N THR A 49 9.13 0.69 12.27
CA THR A 49 9.47 -0.75 12.34
C THR A 49 10.31 -1.07 13.58
N PHE A 50 9.87 -2.04 14.36
CA PHE A 50 10.53 -2.56 15.56
C PHE A 50 11.08 -3.95 15.27
N ASN A 51 12.35 -4.03 14.89
CA ASN A 51 13.02 -5.30 14.63
C ASN A 51 13.38 -5.99 15.95
N VAL A 52 12.91 -7.22 16.16
CA VAL A 52 13.14 -7.99 17.40
C VAL A 52 14.63 -8.19 17.72
N ILE A 53 15.51 -8.26 16.71
CA ILE A 53 16.97 -8.37 16.90
C ILE A 53 17.53 -7.09 17.53
N LYS A 54 17.05 -5.91 17.10
CA LYS A 54 17.45 -4.62 17.71
C LYS A 54 16.97 -4.50 19.16
N HIS A 55 16.07 -5.38 19.59
CA HIS A 55 15.54 -5.43 20.94
C HIS A 55 16.11 -6.60 21.76
N GLY A 56 17.12 -7.30 21.24
CA GLY A 56 17.89 -8.30 21.97
C GLY A 56 17.57 -9.76 21.61
N ALA A 57 16.79 -10.02 20.56
CA ALA A 57 16.55 -11.38 20.12
C ALA A 57 17.80 -11.96 19.42
N VAL A 58 18.13 -13.21 19.72
CA VAL A 58 19.28 -13.94 19.15
C VAL A 58 18.85 -14.70 17.91
N GLY A 59 17.75 -15.45 17.99
CA GLY A 59 17.20 -16.21 16.88
C GLY A 59 18.05 -17.44 16.49
N ASP A 60 18.63 -18.12 17.49
CA ASP A 60 19.41 -19.36 17.36
C ASP A 60 18.59 -20.65 17.60
N GLY A 61 17.33 -20.52 18.01
CA GLY A 61 16.43 -21.62 18.34
C GLY A 61 16.67 -22.26 19.71
N LEU A 62 17.57 -21.69 20.51
CA LEU A 62 17.96 -22.20 21.84
C LEU A 62 17.75 -21.15 22.93
N THR A 63 18.10 -19.90 22.64
CA THR A 63 17.97 -18.78 23.55
C THR A 63 16.52 -18.32 23.64
N ASP A 64 16.03 -18.11 24.86
CA ASP A 64 14.70 -17.55 25.13
C ASP A 64 14.62 -16.09 24.66
N ASP A 65 13.96 -15.89 23.51
CA ASP A 65 13.80 -14.60 22.85
C ASP A 65 12.55 -13.83 23.33
N SER A 66 11.76 -14.38 24.26
CA SER A 66 10.50 -13.80 24.72
C SER A 66 10.65 -12.37 25.24
N LYS A 67 11.71 -12.09 25.99
CA LYS A 67 11.97 -10.75 26.55
C LYS A 67 12.23 -9.72 25.44
N ALA A 68 12.89 -10.11 24.36
CA ALA A 68 13.16 -9.23 23.23
C ALA A 68 11.89 -8.91 22.44
N PHE A 69 11.01 -9.91 22.23
CA PHE A 69 9.71 -9.70 21.61
C PHE A 69 8.81 -8.78 22.44
N LEU A 70 8.77 -8.95 23.77
CA LEU A 70 8.05 -8.02 24.66
C LEU A 70 8.63 -6.61 24.63
N LYS A 71 9.95 -6.47 24.52
CA LYS A 71 10.60 -5.15 24.42
C LYS A 71 10.24 -4.47 23.09
N ALA A 72 10.25 -5.20 21.98
CA ALA A 72 9.81 -4.69 20.68
C ALA A 72 8.32 -4.30 20.70
N TRP A 73 7.46 -5.11 21.33
CA TRP A 73 6.05 -4.80 21.55
C TRP A 73 5.84 -3.53 22.35
N ARG A 74 6.50 -3.39 23.51
CA ARG A 74 6.38 -2.18 24.35
C ARG A 74 6.84 -0.93 23.60
N ALA A 75 7.91 -1.02 22.82
CA ALA A 75 8.40 0.08 22.00
C ALA A 75 7.39 0.47 20.90
N ALA A 76 6.77 -0.51 20.24
CA ALA A 76 5.68 -0.26 19.30
C ALA A 76 4.46 0.36 19.98
N CYS A 77 4.13 -0.11 21.19
CA CYS A 77 2.99 0.34 21.97
C CYS A 77 3.12 1.75 22.56
N ALA A 78 4.35 2.20 22.79
CA ALA A 78 4.65 3.57 23.21
C ALA A 78 4.49 4.61 22.09
N MET A 79 4.26 4.21 20.83
CA MET A 79 3.99 5.14 19.75
C MET A 79 2.68 5.90 19.99
N LYS A 80 2.73 7.22 19.77
CA LYS A 80 1.56 8.10 19.88
C LYS A 80 0.74 8.11 18.59
N ASP A 81 1.41 8.11 17.44
CA ASP A 81 0.78 8.24 16.12
C ASP A 81 1.44 7.32 15.09
N GLY A 82 0.67 6.88 14.08
CA GLY A 82 1.15 6.05 12.98
C GLY A 82 0.97 4.54 13.20
N ILE A 83 1.63 3.73 12.36
CA ILE A 83 1.53 2.25 12.38
C ILE A 83 2.81 1.67 12.99
N GLY A 84 2.67 0.94 14.08
CA GLY A 84 3.76 0.15 14.67
C GLY A 84 3.86 -1.21 14.00
N THR A 85 5.01 -1.53 13.39
CA THR A 85 5.25 -2.84 12.77
C THR A 85 6.34 -3.59 13.52
N ILE A 86 6.01 -4.73 14.13
CA ILE A 86 7.02 -5.62 14.72
C ILE A 86 7.57 -6.51 13.61
N LYS A 87 8.89 -6.44 13.39
CA LYS A 87 9.59 -7.15 12.32
C LYS A 87 10.39 -8.31 12.87
N VAL A 88 10.03 -9.51 12.42
CA VAL A 88 10.79 -10.74 12.66
C VAL A 88 11.61 -11.05 11.40
N PRO A 89 12.95 -11.01 11.46
CA PRO A 89 13.78 -11.29 10.29
C PRO A 89 13.75 -12.77 9.92
N ARG A 90 13.97 -13.03 8.63
CA ARG A 90 14.09 -14.39 8.07
C ARG A 90 15.43 -15.04 8.42
N GLY A 91 15.49 -16.36 8.33
CA GLY A 91 16.72 -17.14 8.48
C GLY A 91 17.17 -17.30 9.94
N LYS A 92 16.24 -17.18 10.88
CA LYS A 92 16.46 -17.30 12.32
C LYS A 92 15.32 -18.08 12.95
N THR A 93 15.63 -18.80 14.01
CA THR A 93 14.66 -19.60 14.78
C THR A 93 14.53 -18.96 16.15
N PHE A 94 13.34 -18.56 16.56
CA PHE A 94 13.13 -17.84 17.81
C PHE A 94 12.43 -18.75 18.82
N MET A 95 13.07 -18.98 19.97
CA MET A 95 12.45 -19.73 21.06
C MET A 95 11.60 -18.76 21.89
N LEU A 96 10.29 -19.00 22.00
CA LEU A 96 9.40 -18.12 22.75
C LEU A 96 8.57 -18.92 23.75
N LYS A 97 8.71 -18.59 25.03
CA LYS A 97 7.71 -18.93 26.04
C LYS A 97 6.38 -18.22 25.77
N PRO A 98 5.26 -18.68 26.35
CA PRO A 98 3.98 -17.98 26.26
C PRO A 98 4.12 -16.47 26.53
N LEU A 99 3.70 -15.66 25.57
CA LEU A 99 3.78 -14.20 25.62
C LEU A 99 2.39 -13.60 25.73
N ASN A 100 2.23 -12.65 26.64
CA ASN A 100 1.03 -11.82 26.71
C ASN A 100 1.37 -10.39 26.28
N PHE A 101 0.80 -9.95 25.16
CA PHE A 101 1.00 -8.61 24.60
C PHE A 101 -0.06 -7.66 25.15
N THR A 102 0.17 -7.13 26.35
CA THR A 102 -0.76 -6.23 27.03
C THR A 102 -0.42 -4.74 26.84
N GLY A 103 -1.46 -3.91 26.90
CA GLY A 103 -1.40 -2.44 26.82
C GLY A 103 -1.24 -1.77 28.20
N PRO A 104 -1.29 -0.43 28.29
CA PRO A 104 -2.03 0.47 27.39
C PRO A 104 -1.24 0.91 26.15
N CYS A 105 -1.88 0.85 24.98
CA CYS A 105 -1.31 1.27 23.70
C CYS A 105 -2.09 2.45 23.10
N LYS A 106 -1.40 3.39 22.46
CA LYS A 106 -1.99 4.65 21.97
C LYS A 106 -2.17 4.74 20.44
N PHE A 107 -1.79 3.69 19.70
CA PHE A 107 -1.84 3.67 18.23
C PHE A 107 -3.18 3.16 17.68
N SER A 108 -3.46 3.44 16.40
CA SER A 108 -4.66 2.98 15.69
C SER A 108 -4.53 1.56 15.09
N SER A 109 -3.33 1.10 14.75
CA SER A 109 -3.09 -0.30 14.33
C SER A 109 -1.65 -0.80 14.61
N ILE A 110 -1.50 -2.09 14.94
CA ILE A 110 -0.22 -2.82 14.97
C ILE A 110 -0.24 -3.94 13.92
N HIS A 111 0.86 -4.06 13.18
CA HIS A 111 1.10 -5.18 12.27
C HIS A 111 2.26 -6.05 12.76
N PHE A 112 2.05 -7.36 12.86
CA PHE A 112 3.14 -8.32 12.99
C PHE A 112 3.58 -8.77 11.60
N MET A 113 4.79 -8.38 11.19
CA MET A 113 5.33 -8.81 9.91
C MET A 113 6.20 -10.05 10.10
N VAL A 114 5.62 -11.21 9.78
CA VAL A 114 6.29 -12.50 9.78
C VAL A 114 6.52 -12.94 8.34
N ARG A 115 7.78 -12.98 7.89
CA ARG A 115 8.12 -13.40 6.52
C ARG A 115 8.45 -14.90 6.47
N LYS A 116 7.40 -15.72 6.25
CA LYS A 116 7.38 -17.19 5.96
C LYS A 116 8.14 -18.11 6.93
N TYR A 117 7.53 -19.26 7.26
CA TYR A 117 8.02 -20.31 8.17
C TYR A 117 8.68 -19.78 9.45
N LEU A 118 7.86 -19.17 10.31
CA LEU A 118 8.24 -18.92 11.69
C LEU A 118 7.92 -20.18 12.49
N THR A 119 8.95 -20.94 12.87
CA THR A 119 8.80 -22.00 13.87
C THR A 119 8.86 -21.33 15.23
N ILE A 120 7.69 -21.04 15.81
CA ILE A 120 7.58 -20.70 17.22
C ILE A 120 7.43 -22.01 17.97
N ILE A 121 8.41 -22.37 18.79
CA ILE A 121 8.28 -23.48 19.72
C ILE A 121 7.65 -22.91 20.99
N ILE A 122 6.38 -23.23 21.23
CA ILE A 122 5.67 -22.88 22.47
C ILE A 122 5.78 -24.12 23.38
N TYR A 123 6.35 -23.93 24.56
CA TYR A 123 6.37 -24.92 25.65
C TYR A 123 5.23 -24.65 26.63
#